data_AF-A0A5Q0NUI6-F1
#
_entry.id   AF-A0A5Q0NUI6-F1
#
_cell.length_a   1.000
_cell.length_b   1.000
_cell.length_c   1.000
_cell.angle_alpha   90.00
_cell.angle_beta   90.00
_cell.angle_gamma   90.00
#
_symmetry.space_group_name_H-M   'P 1'
#
loop_
_entity.id
_entity.type
_entity.pdbx_description
1 polymer ?
#
loop_
_entity_poly.entity_id
_entity_poly.type
_entity_poly.pdbx_seq_one_letter_code
_entity_poly.pdbx_strand_id
1 'polypeptide(L)'
;MYEASNLIDIDSASAAVTWSDTLAVFTVESERALPAPSGEEKVLAGRRVTVRVDDVVWKRAGAEQPPASFEAQADGWVYGDDDQMIPMRAEDDVRLEVGKTYLAPIIRIYAWGFGGNYLEVVDGVVSAAPYQDSPLAVQLDGKTVEEAAKVIAAARAEQGAGPLAATTAEQLEATGVDIGG
;
A
#
# COMPACT_ATOMS: atom_id res chain seq x y z
N MET A 1 10.54 12.89 -1.61
CA MET A 1 9.48 12.48 -0.68
C MET A 1 9.38 10.97 -0.85
N TYR A 2 10.00 10.21 0.05
CA TYR A 2 10.04 8.76 -0.06
C TYR A 2 8.62 8.20 0.10
N GLU A 3 8.23 7.28 -0.79
CA GLU A 3 7.02 6.50 -0.57
C GLU A 3 7.27 5.53 0.58
N ALA A 4 6.33 5.47 1.50
CA ALA A 4 6.42 4.59 2.66
C ALA A 4 6.44 3.10 2.30
N SER A 5 6.05 2.76 1.06
CA SER A 5 6.16 1.44 0.44
C SER A 5 7.60 0.92 0.33
N ASN A 6 8.61 1.80 0.27
CA ASN A 6 10.02 1.40 0.17
C ASN A 6 10.72 1.21 1.53
N LEU A 7 10.04 1.55 2.63
CA LEU A 7 10.65 1.54 3.96
C LEU A 7 10.43 0.20 4.67
N ILE A 8 9.25 -0.42 4.54
CA ILE A 8 8.93 -1.67 5.21
C ILE A 8 8.07 -2.53 4.32
N ASP A 9 8.46 -3.79 4.17
CA ASP A 9 7.69 -4.78 3.45
C ASP A 9 6.50 -5.23 4.33
N ILE A 10 5.29 -4.88 3.90
CA ILE A 10 4.05 -5.32 4.55
C ILE A 10 3.49 -6.47 3.72
N ASP A 11 4.20 -7.59 3.79
CA ASP A 11 3.98 -8.78 2.97
C ASP A 11 3.28 -9.89 3.76
N SER A 12 2.91 -9.68 5.02
CA SER A 12 2.27 -10.69 5.87
C SER A 12 1.24 -10.08 6.83
N ALA A 13 0.31 -10.89 7.36
CA ALA A 13 -0.65 -10.42 8.35
C ALA A 13 0.02 -9.89 9.63
N SER A 14 1.15 -10.48 10.05
CA SER A 14 1.95 -10.00 11.19
C SER A 14 2.57 -8.64 10.90
N ALA A 15 3.16 -8.45 9.71
CA ALA A 15 3.70 -7.16 9.28
C ALA A 15 2.58 -6.10 9.21
N ALA A 16 1.41 -6.47 8.68
CA ALA A 16 0.26 -5.58 8.58
C ALA A 16 -0.17 -5.03 9.95
N VAL A 17 -0.30 -5.89 10.97
CA VAL A 17 -0.68 -5.42 12.32
C VAL A 17 0.44 -4.69 13.07
N THR A 18 1.70 -4.88 12.66
CA THR A 18 2.86 -4.25 13.26
C THR A 18 3.02 -2.81 12.77
N TRP A 19 3.02 -2.64 11.45
CA TRP A 19 3.49 -1.42 10.81
C TRP A 19 2.35 -0.50 10.37
N SER A 20 1.14 -1.05 10.22
CA SER A 20 -0.01 -0.32 9.69
C SER A 20 -0.87 0.34 10.76
N ASP A 21 -1.54 1.42 10.40
CA ASP A 21 -2.54 2.06 11.27
C ASP A 21 -3.89 1.36 11.14
N THR A 22 -4.26 1.03 9.90
CA THR A 22 -5.54 0.39 9.56
C THR A 22 -5.38 -0.57 8.39
N LEU A 23 -6.30 -1.51 8.28
CA LEU A 23 -6.57 -2.25 7.04
C LEU A 23 -7.93 -1.78 6.52
N ALA A 24 -8.01 -1.40 5.25
CA ALA A 24 -9.20 -0.79 4.69
C ALA A 24 -9.51 -1.32 3.30
N VAL A 25 -10.80 -1.35 3.00
CA VAL A 25 -11.32 -1.49 1.65
C VAL A 25 -11.47 -0.09 1.07
N PHE A 26 -10.97 0.13 -0.13
CA PHE A 26 -11.08 1.42 -0.80
C PHE A 26 -11.28 1.25 -2.30
N THR A 27 -11.87 2.27 -2.91
CA THR A 27 -12.07 2.36 -4.35
C THR A 27 -11.22 3.48 -4.93
N VAL A 28 -10.57 3.21 -6.06
CA VAL A 28 -9.80 4.23 -6.78
C VAL A 28 -10.75 5.09 -7.59
N GLU A 29 -10.81 6.39 -7.30
CA GLU A 29 -11.76 7.30 -7.95
C GLU A 29 -11.14 8.05 -9.13
N SER A 30 -9.87 8.39 -9.04
CA SER A 30 -9.14 9.03 -10.14
C SER A 30 -7.65 8.78 -10.05
N GLU A 31 -6.96 8.97 -11.18
CA GLU A 31 -5.51 8.99 -11.25
C GLU A 31 -5.04 10.18 -12.07
N ARG A 32 -3.83 10.67 -11.77
CA ARG A 32 -3.13 11.66 -12.59
C ARG A 32 -1.62 11.44 -12.54
N ALA A 33 -0.95 11.70 -13.66
CA ALA A 33 0.50 11.69 -13.71
C ALA A 33 1.10 12.77 -12.82
N LEU A 34 2.19 12.41 -12.13
CA LEU A 34 3.09 13.40 -11.58
C LEU A 34 3.92 14.01 -12.71
N PRO A 35 4.29 15.30 -12.62
CA PRO A 35 5.21 15.89 -13.58
C PRO A 35 6.49 15.06 -13.66
N ALA A 36 6.98 14.84 -14.88
CA ALA A 36 8.29 14.21 -15.07
C ALA A 36 9.37 15.05 -14.35
N PRO A 37 10.38 14.43 -13.74
CA PRO A 37 11.53 15.16 -13.23
C PRO A 37 12.17 15.98 -14.36
N SER A 38 12.59 17.20 -14.06
CA SER A 38 13.29 18.06 -15.03
C SER A 38 14.73 17.56 -15.21
N GLY A 39 15.12 17.12 -16.40
CA GLY A 39 16.47 16.58 -16.70
C GLY A 39 16.48 15.66 -17.94
N GLU A 40 17.64 15.11 -18.30
CA GLU A 40 17.75 14.09 -19.35
C GLU A 40 17.28 12.69 -18.86
N GLU A 41 16.70 11.97 -19.83
CA GLU A 41 16.06 10.65 -19.81
C GLU A 41 14.87 10.48 -18.84
N LYS A 42 13.66 10.62 -19.40
CA LYS A 42 12.43 10.25 -18.71
C LYS A 42 12.35 8.72 -18.67
N VAL A 43 12.72 8.11 -17.55
CA VAL A 43 12.59 6.65 -17.39
C VAL A 43 11.23 6.28 -16.80
N LEU A 44 10.78 7.05 -15.82
CA LEU A 44 9.57 6.75 -15.05
C LEU A 44 8.81 8.02 -14.65
N ALA A 45 7.49 7.94 -14.65
CA ALA A 45 6.60 8.92 -14.05
C ALA A 45 5.77 8.25 -12.95
N GLY A 46 5.87 8.76 -11.72
CA GLY A 46 4.93 8.38 -10.66
C GLY A 46 3.52 8.91 -10.93
N ARG A 47 2.55 8.49 -10.14
CA ARG A 47 1.18 9.03 -10.21
C ARG A 47 0.61 9.35 -8.85
N ARG A 48 -0.40 10.19 -8.86
CA ARG A 48 -1.31 10.40 -7.73
C ARG A 48 -2.60 9.68 -8.01
N VAL A 49 -3.05 8.88 -7.04
CA VAL A 49 -4.36 8.26 -7.04
C VAL A 49 -5.20 8.91 -5.95
N THR A 50 -6.43 9.29 -6.29
CA THR A 50 -7.44 9.63 -5.30
C THR A 50 -8.24 8.39 -5.00
N VAL A 51 -8.37 8.06 -3.71
CA VAL A 51 -9.15 6.91 -3.27
C VAL A 51 -10.24 7.34 -2.31
N ARG A 52 -11.31 6.55 -2.27
CA ARG A 52 -12.36 6.65 -1.28
C ARG A 52 -12.33 5.41 -0.41
N VAL A 53 -12.21 5.62 0.90
CA VAL A 53 -12.27 4.54 1.88
C VAL A 53 -13.72 4.08 1.99
N ASP A 54 -13.97 2.86 1.57
CA ASP A 54 -15.28 2.22 1.62
C ASP A 54 -15.56 1.67 3.02
N ASP A 55 -14.58 1.00 3.60
CA ASP A 55 -14.68 0.41 4.94
C ASP A 55 -13.31 0.29 5.61
N VAL A 56 -13.29 0.35 6.94
CA VAL A 56 -12.10 0.06 7.75
C VAL A 56 -12.35 -1.20 8.55
N VAL A 57 -11.69 -2.27 8.11
CA VAL A 57 -11.99 -3.63 8.58
C VAL A 57 -11.10 -4.06 9.74
N TRP A 58 -9.97 -3.37 9.93
CA TRP A 58 -9.13 -3.48 11.11
C TRP A 58 -8.45 -2.14 11.42
N LYS A 59 -8.25 -1.85 12.71
CA LYS A 59 -7.53 -0.67 13.16
C LYS A 59 -6.68 -1.00 14.39
N ARG A 60 -5.44 -0.53 14.38
CA ARG A 60 -4.57 -0.63 15.55
C ARG A 60 -5.09 0.24 16.70
N ALA A 61 -4.98 -0.25 17.94
CA ALA A 61 -5.32 0.53 19.11
C ALA A 61 -4.53 1.85 19.15
N GLY A 62 -5.25 2.97 19.32
CA GLY A 62 -4.66 4.31 19.37
C GLY A 62 -4.29 4.92 18.01
N ALA A 63 -4.42 4.20 16.89
CA ALA A 63 -4.19 4.77 15.57
C ALA A 63 -5.31 5.74 15.15
N GLU A 64 -4.94 6.76 14.39
CA GLU A 64 -5.90 7.67 13.78
C GLU A 64 -6.75 6.96 12.71
N GLN A 65 -7.97 7.45 12.51
CA GLN A 65 -8.85 6.96 11.45
C GLN A 65 -8.45 7.65 10.13
N PRO A 66 -8.30 6.91 9.00
CA PRO A 66 -8.13 7.54 7.71
C PRO A 66 -9.36 8.39 7.35
N PRO A 67 -9.18 9.51 6.62
CA PRO A 67 -10.30 10.27 6.08
C PRO A 67 -11.08 9.41 5.08
N ALA A 68 -12.34 9.77 4.83
CA ALA A 68 -13.18 9.07 3.87
C ALA A 68 -12.61 9.09 2.44
N SER A 69 -11.72 10.03 2.12
CA SER A 69 -10.98 10.09 0.87
C SER A 69 -9.62 10.77 1.09
N PHE A 70 -8.60 10.33 0.35
CA PHE A 70 -7.27 10.96 0.35
C PHE A 70 -6.54 10.69 -0.98
N GLU A 71 -5.49 11.48 -1.24
CA GLU A 71 -4.56 11.21 -2.33
C GLU A 71 -3.34 10.43 -1.84
N ALA A 72 -3.01 9.35 -2.52
CA ALA A 72 -1.78 8.58 -2.32
C ALA A 72 -0.91 8.64 -3.57
N GLN A 73 0.40 8.46 -3.38
CA GLN A 73 1.32 8.23 -4.47
C GLN A 73 1.34 6.75 -4.83
N ALA A 74 1.50 6.43 -6.11
CA ALA A 74 1.62 5.07 -6.61
C ALA A 74 2.49 5.05 -7.87
N ASP A 75 2.91 3.85 -8.27
CA ASP A 75 3.58 3.62 -9.54
C ASP A 75 2.72 4.06 -10.73
N GLY A 76 3.30 4.90 -11.58
CA GLY A 76 2.63 5.46 -12.75
C GLY A 76 3.03 4.72 -14.03
N TRP A 77 3.95 5.28 -14.80
CA TRP A 77 4.27 4.81 -16.14
C TRP A 77 5.78 4.75 -16.34
N VAL A 78 6.21 3.83 -17.19
CA VAL A 78 7.52 3.90 -17.84
C VAL A 78 7.37 4.59 -19.19
N TYR A 79 8.39 5.31 -19.63
CA TYR A 79 8.39 5.90 -20.96
C TYR A 79 8.99 4.91 -21.97
N GLY A 80 8.31 4.72 -23.10
CA GLY A 80 8.86 4.04 -24.26
C GLY A 80 9.77 4.96 -25.09
N ASP A 81 10.41 4.37 -26.10
CA ASP A 81 11.36 5.06 -27.00
C ASP A 81 10.75 6.26 -27.75
N ASP A 82 9.43 6.32 -27.85
CA ASP A 82 8.64 7.37 -28.53
C ASP A 82 7.96 8.35 -27.55
N ASP A 83 8.44 8.44 -26.30
CA ASP A 83 7.80 9.18 -25.19
C ASP A 83 6.40 8.64 -24.83
N GLN A 84 5.96 7.48 -25.35
CA GLN A 84 4.69 6.88 -24.95
C GLN A 84 4.76 6.44 -23.48
N MET A 85 3.77 6.86 -22.68
CA MET A 85 3.63 6.40 -21.30
C MET A 85 2.96 5.02 -21.26
N ILE A 86 3.72 4.01 -20.85
CA ILE A 86 3.25 2.63 -20.71
C ILE A 86 2.93 2.39 -19.23
N PRO A 87 1.69 1.99 -18.87
CA PRO A 87 1.32 1.75 -17.48
C PRO A 87 2.26 0.72 -16.84
N MET A 88 2.83 1.09 -15.71
CA MET A 88 3.68 0.21 -14.92
C MET A 88 2.87 -0.47 -13.82
N ARG A 89 3.32 -1.66 -13.46
CA ARG A 89 3.05 -2.34 -12.19
C ARG A 89 4.38 -2.73 -11.57
N ALA A 90 4.48 -2.74 -10.25
CA ALA A 90 5.60 -3.39 -9.58
C ALA A 90 5.57 -4.91 -9.88
N GLU A 91 6.73 -5.57 -9.78
CA GLU A 91 6.90 -6.99 -10.14
C GLU A 91 5.88 -7.89 -9.39
N ASP A 92 5.72 -7.63 -8.09
CA ASP A 92 4.91 -8.43 -7.16
C ASP A 92 3.63 -7.72 -6.70
N ASP A 93 3.22 -6.62 -7.36
CA ASP A 93 2.01 -5.88 -6.99
C ASP A 93 1.08 -5.62 -8.18
N VAL A 94 -0.19 -5.40 -7.87
CA VAL A 94 -1.19 -4.98 -8.85
C VAL A 94 -1.10 -3.47 -9.08
N ARG A 95 -1.33 -3.06 -10.32
CA ARG A 95 -1.61 -1.65 -10.60
C ARG A 95 -2.99 -1.30 -10.04
N LEU A 96 -3.08 -0.28 -9.19
CA LEU A 96 -4.37 0.31 -8.80
C LEU A 96 -5.09 0.90 -10.02
N GLU A 97 -6.27 0.43 -10.39
CA GLU A 97 -7.02 0.92 -11.56
C GLU A 97 -8.26 1.71 -11.14
N VAL A 98 -8.57 2.80 -11.85
CA VAL A 98 -9.76 3.63 -11.57
C VAL A 98 -11.03 2.80 -11.69
N GLY A 99 -11.91 2.93 -10.70
CA GLY A 99 -13.17 2.19 -10.59
C GLY A 99 -13.06 0.83 -9.93
N LYS A 100 -11.84 0.34 -9.64
CA LYS A 100 -11.62 -0.91 -8.92
C LYS A 100 -11.52 -0.69 -7.41
N THR A 101 -11.82 -1.76 -6.68
CA THR A 101 -11.81 -1.82 -5.23
C THR A 101 -10.68 -2.73 -4.75
N TYR A 102 -10.00 -2.33 -3.69
CA TYR A 102 -8.84 -3.03 -3.14
C TYR A 102 -8.92 -3.09 -1.62
N LEU A 103 -8.27 -4.10 -1.05
CA LEU A 103 -7.96 -4.22 0.37
C LEU A 103 -6.47 -3.94 0.54
N ALA A 104 -6.12 -2.99 1.41
CA ALA A 104 -4.72 -2.73 1.72
C ALA A 104 -4.49 -2.24 3.15
N PRO A 105 -3.26 -2.40 3.66
CA PRO A 105 -2.79 -1.66 4.81
C PRO A 105 -2.64 -0.17 4.48
N ILE A 106 -3.21 0.68 5.33
CA ILE A 106 -3.09 2.14 5.27
C ILE A 106 -2.23 2.60 6.45
N ILE A 107 -1.32 3.53 6.13
CA ILE A 107 -0.38 4.13 7.07
C ILE A 107 -0.42 5.65 6.97
N ARG A 108 -0.13 6.30 8.10
CA ARG A 108 0.09 7.73 8.21
C ARG A 108 1.47 8.01 8.77
N ILE A 109 2.36 8.50 7.91
CA ILE A 109 3.66 9.05 8.35
C ILE A 109 3.57 10.58 8.33
N TYR A 110 3.61 11.17 7.13
CA TYR A 110 3.40 12.62 6.90
C TYR A 110 2.06 12.91 6.21
N ALA A 111 1.58 11.95 5.43
CA ALA A 111 0.30 11.93 4.76
C ALA A 111 -0.26 10.50 4.81
N TRP A 112 -1.55 10.36 4.50
CA TRP A 112 -2.15 9.05 4.29
C TRP A 112 -1.61 8.42 3.01
N GLY A 113 -1.23 7.17 3.11
CA GLY A 113 -0.75 6.37 2.00
C GLY A 113 -0.99 4.90 2.29
N PHE A 114 -0.58 4.08 1.35
CA PHE A 114 -0.63 2.64 1.54
C PHE A 114 0.74 2.11 1.95
N GLY A 115 0.74 0.95 2.61
CA GLY A 115 1.95 0.21 2.93
C GLY A 115 1.85 -1.22 2.38
N GLY A 116 2.91 -1.67 1.72
CA GLY A 116 2.98 -3.00 1.10
C GLY A 116 1.98 -3.21 -0.05
N ASN A 117 1.57 -4.46 -0.22
CA ASN A 117 0.77 -4.93 -1.37
C ASN A 117 -0.71 -4.53 -1.28
N TYR A 118 -1.33 -4.36 -2.45
CA TYR A 118 -2.77 -4.20 -2.58
C TYR A 118 -3.39 -5.47 -3.14
N LEU A 119 -4.50 -5.93 -2.56
CA LEU A 119 -5.24 -7.09 -3.08
C LEU A 119 -6.56 -6.61 -3.65
N GLU A 120 -6.88 -6.99 -4.89
CA GLU A 120 -8.15 -6.61 -5.52
C GLU A 120 -9.31 -7.26 -4.74
N VAL A 121 -10.43 -6.54 -4.61
CA VAL A 121 -11.66 -7.06 -4.01
C VAL A 121 -12.71 -7.16 -5.11
N VAL A 122 -13.09 -8.40 -5.44
CA VAL A 122 -14.08 -8.71 -6.47
C VAL A 122 -15.28 -9.37 -5.78
N ASP A 123 -16.45 -8.76 -5.91
CA ASP A 123 -17.70 -9.23 -5.28
C ASP A 123 -17.58 -9.51 -3.77
N GLY A 124 -16.78 -8.68 -3.07
CA GLY A 124 -16.55 -8.79 -1.62
C GLY A 124 -15.54 -9.87 -1.21
N VAL A 125 -14.88 -10.51 -2.18
CA VAL A 125 -13.83 -11.51 -1.99
C VAL A 125 -12.48 -10.93 -2.38
N VAL A 126 -11.48 -11.11 -1.52
CA VAL A 126 -10.10 -10.75 -1.77
C VAL A 126 -9.54 -11.70 -2.83
N SER A 127 -8.98 -11.14 -3.89
CA SER A 127 -8.40 -11.87 -5.01
C SER A 127 -6.96 -11.41 -5.23
N ALA A 128 -6.01 -12.29 -4.93
CA ALA A 128 -4.61 -12.07 -5.30
C ALA A 128 -4.45 -12.29 -6.81
N ALA A 129 -3.63 -11.47 -7.47
CA ALA A 129 -3.24 -11.76 -8.85
C ALA A 129 -2.28 -12.96 -8.88
N PRO A 130 -2.19 -13.72 -10.00
CA PRO A 130 -1.36 -14.93 -10.08
C PRO A 130 0.14 -14.74 -9.78
N TYR A 131 0.62 -13.50 -9.86
CA TYR A 131 2.00 -13.11 -9.60
C TYR A 131 2.20 -12.50 -8.20
N GLN A 132 1.13 -12.28 -7.43
CA GLN A 132 1.24 -11.84 -6.04
C GLN A 132 1.38 -13.07 -5.14
N ASP A 133 2.62 -13.47 -4.85
CA ASP A 133 2.92 -14.65 -4.04
C ASP A 133 3.33 -14.30 -2.60
N SER A 134 3.19 -13.03 -2.20
CA SER A 134 3.47 -12.57 -0.84
C SER A 134 2.71 -13.40 0.20
N PRO A 135 3.28 -13.62 1.40
CA PRO A 135 2.59 -14.33 2.48
C PRO A 135 1.19 -13.79 2.78
N LEU A 136 0.97 -12.48 2.65
CA LEU A 136 -0.30 -11.79 2.84
C LEU A 136 -1.29 -12.16 1.73
N ALA A 137 -0.85 -12.13 0.48
CA ALA A 137 -1.66 -12.58 -0.65
C ALA A 137 -2.11 -14.03 -0.45
N VAL A 138 -1.19 -14.93 -0.13
CA VAL A 138 -1.50 -16.36 0.16
C VAL A 138 -2.44 -16.51 1.36
N GLN A 139 -2.28 -15.68 2.41
CA GLN A 139 -3.11 -15.73 3.60
C GLN A 139 -4.53 -15.23 3.36
N LEU A 140 -4.73 -14.30 2.42
CA LEU A 140 -6.00 -13.60 2.24
C LEU A 140 -6.76 -13.99 0.97
N ASP A 141 -6.09 -14.54 -0.04
CA ASP A 141 -6.73 -14.93 -1.30
C ASP A 141 -7.92 -15.88 -1.11
N GLY A 142 -9.00 -15.60 -1.85
CA GLY A 142 -10.24 -16.35 -1.81
C GLY A 142 -11.08 -16.14 -0.53
N LYS A 143 -10.65 -15.28 0.40
CA LYS A 143 -11.43 -14.95 1.60
C LYS A 143 -12.38 -13.80 1.33
N THR A 144 -13.54 -13.81 1.97
CA THR A 144 -14.34 -12.59 2.07
C THR A 144 -13.57 -11.50 2.83
N VAL A 145 -13.91 -10.24 2.59
CA VAL A 145 -13.33 -9.10 3.33
C VAL A 145 -13.45 -9.29 4.85
N GLU A 146 -14.58 -9.82 5.34
CA GLU A 146 -14.80 -10.08 6.77
C GLU A 146 -13.86 -11.18 7.31
N GLU A 147 -13.63 -12.25 6.54
CA GLU A 147 -12.69 -13.31 6.92
C GLU A 147 -11.25 -12.82 6.89
N ALA A 148 -10.88 -12.02 5.89
CA ALA A 148 -9.56 -11.39 5.82
C ALA A 148 -9.30 -10.50 7.05
N ALA A 149 -10.30 -9.71 7.45
CA ALA A 149 -10.24 -8.90 8.66
C ALA A 149 -10.00 -9.73 9.92
N LYS A 150 -10.65 -10.90 10.04
CA LYS A 150 -10.44 -11.84 11.16
C LYS A 150 -9.04 -12.43 11.16
N VAL A 151 -8.49 -12.78 9.99
CA VAL A 151 -7.10 -13.26 9.86
C VAL A 151 -6.12 -12.20 10.38
N ILE A 152 -6.32 -10.95 9.96
CA ILE A 152 -5.48 -9.82 10.36
C ILE A 152 -5.62 -9.54 11.86
N ALA A 153 -6.84 -9.50 12.39
CA ALA A 153 -7.10 -9.28 13.81
C ALA A 153 -6.52 -10.39 14.71
N ALA A 154 -6.39 -11.62 14.21
CA ALA A 154 -5.80 -12.74 14.92
C ALA A 154 -4.26 -12.79 14.83
N ALA A 155 -3.66 -12.01 13.92
CA ALA A 155 -2.21 -11.96 13.75
C ALA A 155 -1.54 -11.34 14.98
N ARG A 156 -0.29 -11.75 15.23
CA ARG A 156 0.53 -11.17 16.28
C ARG A 156 1.50 -10.19 15.66
N ALA A 157 1.61 -9.01 16.27
CA ALA A 157 2.65 -8.07 15.91
C ALA A 157 4.04 -8.70 16.10
N GLU A 158 4.96 -8.31 15.24
CA GLU A 158 6.36 -8.73 15.26
C GLU A 158 7.03 -8.23 16.54
N GLN A 159 7.88 -9.07 17.14
CA GLN A 159 8.53 -8.74 18.40
C GLN A 159 9.59 -7.64 18.19
N GLY A 160 9.53 -6.58 19.01
CA GLY A 160 10.51 -5.48 18.97
C GLY A 160 10.23 -4.43 17.89
N ALA A 161 9.17 -4.60 17.11
CA ALA A 161 8.72 -3.68 16.08
C ALA A 161 7.50 -2.86 16.54
N GLY A 162 7.31 -1.68 15.98
CA GLY A 162 6.24 -0.76 16.36
C GLY A 162 5.73 0.09 15.19
N PRO A 163 4.69 0.90 15.38
CA PRO A 163 4.10 1.71 14.33
C PRO A 163 5.13 2.51 13.53
N LEU A 164 5.02 2.55 12.19
CA LEU A 164 5.83 3.47 11.39
C LEU A 164 5.71 4.93 11.86
N ALA A 165 4.49 5.34 12.24
CA ALA A 165 4.20 6.69 12.76
C ALA A 165 4.86 7.01 14.13
N ALA A 166 5.28 6.00 14.88
CA ALA A 166 5.87 6.13 16.21
C ALA A 166 7.34 5.69 16.26
N THR A 167 7.89 5.23 15.14
CA THR A 167 9.27 4.77 15.02
C THR A 167 10.12 5.94 14.54
N THR A 168 11.13 6.34 15.33
CA THR A 168 12.06 7.40 14.94
C THR A 168 12.94 6.95 13.77
N ALA A 169 13.54 7.91 13.05
CA ALA A 169 14.55 7.65 12.02
C ALA A 169 15.65 6.66 12.49
N GLU A 170 16.21 6.86 13.69
CA GLU A 170 17.21 5.96 14.30
C GLU A 170 16.67 4.55 14.58
N GLN A 171 15.39 4.42 14.91
CA GLN A 171 14.77 3.10 15.15
C GLN A 171 14.47 2.36 13.84
N LEU A 172 14.14 3.09 12.76
CA LEU A 172 14.01 2.52 11.42
C LEU A 172 15.37 1.97 10.95
N GLU A 173 16.45 2.75 11.08
CA GLU A 173 17.81 2.30 10.75
C GLU A 173 18.25 1.06 11.56
N ALA A 174 17.90 1.02 12.86
CA ALA A 174 18.20 -0.13 13.72
C ALA A 174 17.45 -1.42 13.32
N THR A 175 16.34 -1.30 12.59
CA THR A 175 15.61 -2.42 11.99
C THR A 175 16.07 -2.76 10.57
N GLY A 176 17.10 -2.07 10.06
CA GLY A 176 17.62 -2.28 8.71
C GLY A 176 16.86 -1.53 7.62
N VAL A 177 16.00 -0.59 8.00
CA VAL A 177 15.26 0.28 7.06
C VAL A 177 16.14 1.47 6.68
N ASP A 178 16.55 1.56 5.42
CA ASP A 178 17.29 2.71 4.90
C ASP A 178 16.34 3.87 4.60
N ILE A 179 16.49 4.95 5.35
CA ILE A 179 15.70 6.18 5.23
C ILE A 179 16.33 7.23 4.32
N GLY A 180 17.50 6.95 3.72
CA GLY A 180 18.15 7.81 2.72
C GLY A 180 18.39 9.24 3.21
N GLY A 181 19.52 9.45 3.90
CA GLY A 181 19.98 10.76 4.38
C GLY A 181 20.29 11.79 3.30
#